data_AF-M8C8A1-F1
#
_entry.id   AF-M8C8A1-F1
#
_cell.length_a   1.000
_cell.length_b   1.000
_cell.length_c   1.000
_cell.angle_alpha   90.00
_cell.angle_beta   90.00
_cell.angle_gamma   90.00
#
_symmetry.space_group_name_H-M   'P 1'
#
loop_
_entity.id
_entity.type
_entity.pdbx_description
1 polymer ?
#
loop_
_entity_poly.entity_id
_entity_poly.type
_entity_poly.pdbx_seq_one_letter_code
_entity_poly.pdbx_strand_id
1 'polypeptide(L)'
;MAQYIGILKYYSGDLPMACTMYASSECYFGLNLRPLSDPSEYDMVTTTYAGLNLYRVSDVLRVTGFHNAAPQFQFVRRKNVLLSIESDKTDEAELQLALERASALLRPHGASVAEYTSQACTKSIPGHYVVYWELLSMGAGATAGDTAKEADSSVGLRETRVVRAGTFEELMDCAISRGASINQYKAPRCVTFPPIIELLDSRVCPATSAPRCGTETPARRSG
;
A
#
# COMPACT_ATOMS: atom_id res chain seq x y z
N MET A 1 -9.79 3.68 -0.54
CA MET A 1 -11.05 3.80 -1.33
C MET A 1 -10.97 4.69 -2.57
N ALA A 2 -10.24 5.81 -2.56
CA ALA A 2 -10.08 6.64 -3.76
C ALA A 2 -9.54 5.86 -4.99
N GLN A 3 -8.70 4.85 -4.76
CA GLN A 3 -8.18 3.92 -5.76
C GLN A 3 -9.23 3.17 -6.61
N TYR A 4 -10.49 3.06 -6.16
CA TYR A 4 -11.56 2.39 -6.90
C TYR A 4 -12.42 3.35 -7.74
N ILE A 5 -12.23 4.67 -7.62
CA ILE A 5 -13.02 5.69 -8.32
C ILE A 5 -13.01 5.47 -9.83
N GLY A 6 -11.84 5.17 -10.42
CA GLY A 6 -11.74 4.95 -11.86
C GLY A 6 -12.55 3.74 -12.35
N ILE A 7 -12.47 2.63 -11.61
CA ILE A 7 -13.18 1.38 -11.94
C ILE A 7 -14.69 1.56 -11.75
N LEU A 8 -15.09 2.21 -10.66
CA LEU A 8 -16.50 2.48 -10.40
C LEU A 8 -17.11 3.38 -11.48
N LYS A 9 -16.41 4.43 -11.92
CA LYS A 9 -16.88 5.29 -13.03
C LYS A 9 -16.99 4.52 -14.35
N TYR A 10 -16.02 3.66 -14.65
CA TYR A 10 -16.03 2.83 -15.85
C TYR A 10 -17.27 1.94 -15.91
N TYR A 11 -17.61 1.24 -14.81
CA TYR A 11 -18.79 0.38 -14.77
C TYR A 11 -20.10 1.14 -14.57
N SER A 12 -20.08 2.30 -13.91
CA SER A 12 -21.28 3.08 -13.63
C SER A 12 -21.69 4.02 -14.76
N GLY A 13 -20.85 4.20 -15.78
CA GLY A 13 -21.11 5.16 -16.87
C GLY A 13 -21.14 6.60 -16.36
N ASP A 14 -20.17 6.97 -15.52
CA ASP A 14 -20.04 8.30 -14.90
C ASP A 14 -21.21 8.72 -13.99
N LEU A 15 -21.99 7.77 -13.48
CA LEU A 15 -23.02 8.06 -12.48
C LEU A 15 -22.41 8.72 -11.21
N PRO A 16 -23.15 9.64 -10.57
CA PRO A 16 -22.70 10.27 -9.33
C PRO A 16 -22.43 9.24 -8.22
N MET A 17 -21.22 9.23 -7.70
CA MET A 17 -20.86 8.42 -6.54
C MET A 17 -21.17 9.18 -5.25
N ALA A 18 -21.96 8.58 -4.37
CA ALA A 18 -22.29 9.15 -3.07
C ALA A 18 -21.45 8.49 -1.96
N CYS A 19 -20.70 9.30 -1.21
CA CYS A 19 -20.10 8.90 0.06
C CYS A 19 -20.96 9.49 1.17
N THR A 20 -21.86 8.68 1.73
CA THR A 20 -22.93 9.15 2.60
C THR A 20 -22.49 9.33 4.04
N MET A 21 -21.62 8.45 4.54
CA MET A 21 -21.30 8.37 5.97
C MET A 21 -19.81 8.14 6.17
N TYR A 22 -19.26 8.80 7.19
CA TYR A 22 -17.95 8.49 7.76
C TYR A 22 -18.15 7.96 9.18
N ALA A 23 -17.69 6.75 9.44
CA ALA A 23 -17.87 6.06 10.72
C ALA A 23 -16.70 5.10 10.99
N SER A 24 -16.50 4.76 12.26
CA SER A 24 -15.59 3.72 12.71
C SER A 24 -16.26 2.82 13.75
N SER A 25 -15.59 1.72 14.12
CA SER A 25 -16.07 0.82 15.18
C SER A 25 -16.20 1.50 16.54
N GLU A 26 -15.39 2.55 16.76
CA GLU A 26 -15.34 3.29 18.02
C GLU A 26 -16.43 4.38 18.10
N CYS A 27 -16.85 4.96 16.96
CA CYS A 27 -17.87 6.01 16.92
C CYS A 27 -18.41 6.24 15.50
N TYR A 28 -19.66 6.67 15.39
CA TYR A 28 -20.21 7.24 14.15
C TYR A 28 -19.87 8.72 14.08
N PHE A 29 -19.33 9.16 12.93
CA PHE A 29 -18.99 10.56 12.70
C PHE A 29 -20.04 11.24 11.80
N GLY A 30 -19.71 12.39 11.22
CA GLY A 30 -20.65 13.22 10.46
C GLY A 30 -20.87 12.81 8.99
N LEU A 31 -21.73 13.58 8.31
CA LEU A 31 -22.09 13.46 6.89
C LEU A 31 -21.31 14.48 6.03
N ASN A 32 -21.00 14.12 4.78
CA ASN A 32 -20.28 15.01 3.84
C ASN A 32 -21.24 16.04 3.20
N LEU A 33 -20.98 17.35 3.40
CA LEU A 33 -21.92 18.42 3.03
C LEU A 33 -21.40 19.43 1.97
N ARG A 34 -20.14 19.33 1.50
CA ARG A 34 -19.42 20.05 0.38
C ARG A 34 -18.03 20.56 0.84
N PRO A 35 -16.95 20.46 0.02
CA PRO A 35 -15.59 20.85 0.46
C PRO A 35 -15.00 22.08 -0.28
N LEU A 36 -14.82 23.24 0.36
CA LEU A 36 -13.98 24.37 -0.11
C LEU A 36 -13.50 25.30 1.04
N SER A 37 -12.28 25.10 1.56
CA SER A 37 -11.52 26.09 2.35
C SER A 37 -10.04 25.68 2.48
N ASP A 38 -9.14 26.64 2.73
CA ASP A 38 -7.70 26.40 2.94
C ASP A 38 -7.41 25.75 4.30
N PRO A 39 -6.41 24.85 4.43
CA PRO A 39 -6.43 23.90 5.54
C PRO A 39 -5.23 23.93 6.47
N SER A 40 -5.53 23.72 7.75
CA SER A 40 -4.68 23.02 8.72
C SER A 40 -5.11 21.56 8.81
N GLU A 41 -4.15 20.62 8.80
CA GLU A 41 -4.41 19.19 9.03
C GLU A 41 -4.49 18.89 10.53
N TYR A 42 -5.49 18.11 10.96
CA TYR A 42 -5.73 17.78 12.36
C TYR A 42 -5.80 16.27 12.59
N ASP A 43 -5.34 15.84 13.77
CA ASP A 43 -5.55 14.48 14.29
C ASP A 43 -6.91 14.38 14.97
N MET A 44 -7.73 13.40 14.57
CA MET A 44 -9.02 13.19 15.21
C MET A 44 -8.87 12.53 16.59
N VAL A 45 -9.46 13.17 17.61
CA VAL A 45 -9.57 12.67 18.97
C VAL A 45 -11.05 12.64 19.36
N THR A 46 -11.51 11.52 19.91
CA THR A 46 -12.92 11.31 20.28
C THR A 46 -13.07 10.95 21.75
N THR A 47 -14.16 11.41 22.35
CA THR A 47 -14.62 10.97 23.67
C THR A 47 -16.03 10.42 23.50
N THR A 48 -16.26 9.15 23.86
CA THR A 48 -17.53 8.45 23.59
C THR A 48 -18.23 8.03 24.88
N TYR A 49 -19.56 7.86 24.80
CA TYR A 49 -20.37 7.38 25.93
C TYR A 49 -19.97 5.98 26.41
N ALA A 50 -19.29 5.19 25.58
CA ALA A 50 -18.77 3.87 25.93
C ALA A 50 -17.49 3.92 26.81
N GLY A 51 -17.02 5.13 27.18
CA GLY A 51 -15.90 5.31 28.11
C GLY A 51 -14.54 5.50 27.45
N LEU A 52 -14.47 5.66 26.12
CA LEU A 52 -13.25 6.11 25.46
C LEU A 52 -13.06 7.60 25.77
N ASN A 53 -11.96 7.97 26.42
CA ASN A 53 -11.63 9.34 26.79
C ASN A 53 -10.40 9.80 26.02
N LEU A 54 -10.52 10.89 25.27
CA LEU A 54 -9.44 11.46 24.45
C LEU A 54 -8.76 10.39 23.57
N TYR A 55 -9.55 9.47 23.02
CA TYR A 55 -9.06 8.38 22.20
C TYR A 55 -8.64 8.90 20.82
N ARG A 56 -7.40 8.62 20.42
CA ARG A 56 -6.85 9.02 19.12
C ARG A 56 -7.28 8.02 18.06
N VAL A 57 -8.20 8.43 17.19
CA VAL A 57 -8.70 7.61 16.07
C VAL A 57 -7.59 7.37 15.03
N SER A 58 -6.56 8.21 15.03
CA SER A 58 -5.44 8.20 14.09
C SER A 58 -5.82 8.55 12.65
N ASP A 59 -7.03 9.08 12.44
CA ASP A 59 -7.44 9.65 11.17
C ASP A 59 -7.01 11.11 11.09
N VAL A 60 -6.39 11.47 9.96
CA VAL A 60 -5.98 12.84 9.62
C VAL A 60 -7.08 13.47 8.80
N LEU A 61 -7.66 14.53 9.35
CA LEU A 61 -8.76 15.26 8.75
C LEU A 61 -8.31 16.66 8.37
N ARG A 62 -8.86 17.13 7.26
CA ARG A 62 -8.61 18.46 6.72
C ARG A 62 -9.87 19.29 6.76
N VAL A 63 -9.84 20.46 7.39
CA VAL A 63 -11.00 21.35 7.39
C VAL A 63 -11.18 21.92 5.99
N THR A 64 -12.39 21.79 5.45
CA THR A 64 -12.75 22.25 4.10
C THR A 64 -13.92 23.23 4.11
N GLY A 65 -14.42 23.62 5.27
CA GLY A 65 -15.52 24.56 5.35
C GLY A 65 -16.27 24.44 6.66
N PHE A 66 -17.34 25.22 6.76
CA PHE A 66 -18.25 25.18 7.89
C PHE A 66 -19.68 25.21 7.36
N HIS A 67 -20.53 24.38 7.94
CA HIS A 67 -21.97 24.49 7.79
C HIS A 67 -22.53 25.05 9.09
N ASN A 68 -22.91 26.33 9.08
CA ASN A 68 -23.18 27.11 10.29
C ASN A 68 -21.96 27.08 11.22
N ALA A 69 -22.13 26.64 12.46
CA ALA A 69 -21.05 26.47 13.43
C ALA A 69 -20.33 25.10 13.32
N ALA A 70 -20.82 24.16 12.49
CA ALA A 70 -20.26 22.82 12.40
C ALA A 70 -19.15 22.73 11.33
N PRO A 71 -17.91 22.32 11.67
CA PRO A 71 -16.85 22.16 10.70
C PRO A 71 -17.12 21.00 9.74
N GLN A 72 -16.70 21.17 8.49
CA GLN A 72 -16.73 20.15 7.44
C GLN A 72 -15.32 19.63 7.19
N PHE A 73 -15.16 18.31 7.25
CA PHE A 73 -13.86 17.66 7.12
C PHE A 73 -13.75 16.85 5.85
N GLN A 74 -12.60 16.93 5.21
CA GLN A 74 -12.14 16.00 4.21
C GLN A 74 -11.19 14.99 4.85
N PHE A 75 -11.48 13.71 4.68
CA PHE A 75 -10.58 12.65 5.08
C PHE A 75 -9.31 12.69 4.20
N VAL A 76 -8.14 12.78 4.83
CA VAL A 76 -6.85 12.77 4.14
C VAL A 76 -6.29 11.36 4.11
N ARG A 77 -6.07 10.78 5.30
CA ARG A 77 -5.47 9.45 5.49
C ARG A 77 -5.64 8.97 6.92
N ARG A 78 -5.52 7.66 7.13
CA ARG A 78 -5.28 7.08 8.46
C ARG A 78 -3.78 6.94 8.68
N LYS A 79 -3.29 7.36 9.85
CA LYS A 79 -1.87 7.23 10.18
C LYS A 79 -1.46 5.77 10.22
N ASN A 80 -0.20 5.53 9.85
CA ASN A 80 0.46 4.23 9.85
C ASN A 80 -0.16 3.17 8.93
N VAL A 81 -1.11 3.53 8.05
CA VAL A 81 -1.60 2.61 7.03
C VAL A 81 -0.76 2.79 5.77
N LEU A 82 0.03 1.77 5.42
CA LEU A 82 0.90 1.77 4.26
C LEU A 82 0.18 1.20 3.03
N LEU A 83 -0.48 0.06 3.21
CA LEU A 83 -1.26 -0.63 2.19
C LEU A 83 -2.67 -0.87 2.71
N SER A 84 -3.65 -0.75 1.82
CA SER A 84 -5.04 -1.06 2.14
C SER A 84 -5.79 -1.51 0.90
N ILE A 85 -6.28 -2.74 0.95
CA ILE A 85 -7.28 -3.28 0.04
C ILE A 85 -8.53 -3.59 0.88
N GLU A 86 -9.68 -3.05 0.45
CA GLU A 86 -10.96 -3.22 1.15
C GLU A 86 -10.91 -2.75 2.62
N SER A 87 -11.11 -3.66 3.58
CA SER A 87 -11.06 -3.39 5.01
C SER A 87 -9.68 -3.63 5.64
N ASP A 88 -8.77 -4.26 4.90
CA ASP A 88 -7.43 -4.57 5.39
C ASP A 88 -6.58 -3.29 5.46
N LYS A 89 -5.73 -3.24 6.49
CA LYS A 89 -4.86 -2.13 6.83
C LYS A 89 -3.55 -2.71 7.29
N THR A 90 -2.56 -2.72 6.40
CA THR A 90 -1.21 -3.16 6.72
C THR A 90 -0.34 -1.96 7.03
N ASP A 91 0.34 -2.01 8.17
CA ASP A 91 1.32 -1.00 8.55
C ASP A 91 2.73 -1.30 8.00
N GLU A 92 3.65 -0.36 8.16
CA GLU A 92 5.03 -0.54 7.69
C GLU A 92 5.77 -1.63 8.47
N ALA A 93 5.48 -1.78 9.75
CA ALA A 93 6.16 -2.74 10.63
C ALA A 93 5.76 -4.19 10.33
N GLU A 94 4.47 -4.42 10.08
CA GLU A 94 3.89 -5.69 9.62
C GLU A 94 4.44 -6.07 8.27
N LEU A 95 4.53 -5.12 7.32
CA LEU A 95 5.14 -5.37 6.01
C LEU A 95 6.62 -5.74 6.15
N GLN A 96 7.38 -4.99 6.95
CA GLN A 96 8.80 -5.28 7.18
C GLN A 96 8.98 -6.65 7.84
N LEU A 97 8.18 -6.99 8.84
CA LEU A 97 8.24 -8.29 9.52
C LEU A 97 7.88 -9.44 8.57
N ALA A 98 6.86 -9.27 7.73
CA ALA A 98 6.49 -10.24 6.70
C ALA A 98 7.64 -10.46 5.72
N LEU A 99 8.30 -9.37 5.31
CA LEU A 99 9.44 -9.42 4.41
C LEU A 99 10.67 -10.08 5.05
N GLU A 100 10.99 -9.78 6.31
CA GLU A 100 12.09 -10.39 7.03
C GLU A 100 11.90 -11.91 7.12
N ARG A 101 10.69 -12.37 7.43
CA ARG A 101 10.33 -13.80 7.42
C ARG A 101 10.48 -14.43 6.04
N ALA A 102 10.03 -13.74 5.00
CA ALA A 102 10.15 -14.23 3.63
C ALA A 102 11.61 -14.27 3.14
N SER A 103 12.42 -13.27 3.51
CA SER A 103 13.85 -13.21 3.21
C SER A 103 14.64 -14.35 3.87
N ALA A 104 14.17 -14.87 5.01
CA ALA A 104 14.77 -16.03 5.66
C ALA A 104 14.71 -17.30 4.80
N LEU A 105 13.68 -17.42 3.94
CA LEU A 105 13.51 -18.53 2.99
C LEU A 105 14.46 -18.44 1.79
N LEU A 106 14.99 -17.25 1.50
CA LEU A 106 15.95 -17.03 0.42
C LEU A 106 17.39 -17.34 0.81
N ARG A 107 17.71 -17.33 2.12
CA ARG A 107 19.08 -17.57 2.62
C ARG A 107 19.71 -18.89 2.14
N PRO A 108 18.99 -20.03 2.11
CA PRO A 108 19.54 -21.30 1.61
C PRO A 108 19.95 -21.24 0.12
N HIS A 109 19.33 -20.35 -0.65
CA HIS A 109 19.56 -20.19 -2.08
C HIS A 109 20.63 -19.14 -2.40
N GLY A 110 21.31 -18.60 -1.38
CA GLY A 110 22.36 -17.59 -1.56
C GLY A 110 21.85 -16.24 -2.08
N ALA A 111 20.57 -15.95 -1.90
CA ALA A 111 19.95 -14.67 -2.29
C ALA A 111 19.58 -13.85 -1.06
N SER A 112 19.80 -12.54 -1.12
CA SER A 112 19.32 -11.56 -0.13
C SER A 112 18.54 -10.45 -0.80
N VAL A 113 17.60 -9.86 -0.06
CA VAL A 113 16.84 -8.68 -0.53
C VAL A 113 17.69 -7.44 -0.29
N ALA A 114 18.00 -6.69 -1.34
CA ALA A 114 18.74 -5.44 -1.28
C ALA A 114 17.81 -4.29 -0.89
N GLU A 115 16.75 -4.12 -1.67
CA GLU A 115 15.71 -3.13 -1.45
C GLU A 115 14.36 -3.67 -1.87
N TYR A 116 13.31 -3.06 -1.33
CA TYR A 116 11.95 -3.42 -1.65
C TYR A 116 11.01 -2.21 -1.62
N THR A 117 9.94 -2.33 -2.39
CA THR A 117 8.80 -1.41 -2.33
C THR A 117 7.51 -2.18 -2.55
N SER A 118 6.38 -1.59 -2.16
CA SER A 118 5.07 -2.22 -2.24
C SER A 118 4.04 -1.35 -2.95
N GLN A 119 2.97 -1.98 -3.41
CA GLN A 119 1.88 -1.31 -4.09
C GLN A 119 0.56 -2.05 -3.85
N ALA A 120 -0.52 -1.30 -3.67
CA ALA A 120 -1.89 -1.84 -3.73
C ALA A 120 -2.36 -1.83 -5.20
N CYS A 121 -2.45 -3.02 -5.82
CA CYS A 121 -2.91 -3.17 -7.19
C CYS A 121 -4.44 -3.35 -7.23
N THR A 122 -5.11 -2.47 -7.97
CA THR A 122 -6.57 -2.54 -8.19
C THR A 122 -6.94 -2.95 -9.62
N LYS A 123 -5.96 -3.32 -10.46
CA LYS A 123 -6.21 -3.75 -11.84
C LYS A 123 -7.01 -5.07 -11.91
N SER A 124 -6.78 -5.97 -10.95
CA SER A 124 -7.59 -7.18 -10.76
C SER A 124 -8.67 -6.96 -9.71
N ILE A 125 -9.75 -7.73 -9.81
CA ILE A 125 -10.82 -7.77 -8.80
C ILE A 125 -10.94 -9.22 -8.32
N PRO A 126 -10.69 -9.54 -7.04
CA PRO A 126 -10.30 -8.60 -5.97
C PRO A 126 -8.90 -8.01 -6.17
N GLY A 127 -8.69 -6.82 -5.60
CA GLY A 127 -7.36 -6.19 -5.57
C GLY A 127 -6.39 -7.00 -4.71
N HIS A 128 -5.09 -6.82 -4.93
CA HIS A 128 -4.05 -7.53 -4.19
C HIS A 128 -2.83 -6.62 -3.97
N TYR A 129 -1.99 -7.01 -3.02
CA TYR A 129 -0.71 -6.36 -2.79
C TYR A 129 0.34 -6.94 -3.73
N VAL A 130 1.11 -6.05 -4.34
CA VAL A 130 2.29 -6.38 -5.15
C VAL A 130 3.50 -5.84 -4.40
N VAL A 131 4.52 -6.69 -4.22
CA VAL A 131 5.78 -6.26 -3.61
C VAL A 131 6.92 -6.47 -4.61
N TYR A 132 7.68 -5.41 -4.86
CA TYR A 132 8.82 -5.40 -5.78
C TYR A 132 10.10 -5.61 -4.98
N TRP A 133 10.89 -6.62 -5.36
CA TRP A 133 12.14 -6.97 -4.68
C TRP A 133 13.31 -6.81 -5.61
N GLU A 134 14.33 -6.09 -5.17
CA GLU A 134 15.65 -6.14 -5.79
C GLU A 134 16.50 -7.15 -5.00
N LEU A 135 16.95 -8.21 -5.69
CA LEU A 135 17.74 -9.28 -5.08
C LEU A 135 19.23 -9.10 -5.36
N LEU A 136 20.05 -9.33 -4.34
CA LEU A 136 21.48 -9.55 -4.47
C LEU A 136 21.73 -11.06 -4.50
N SER A 137 22.25 -11.56 -5.61
CA SER A 137 22.73 -12.94 -5.71
C SER A 137 24.19 -13.01 -5.25
N MET A 138 24.47 -13.82 -4.22
CA MET A 138 25.85 -14.11 -3.80
C MET A 138 26.47 -15.33 -4.53
N GLY A 139 25.75 -15.96 -5.47
CA GLY A 139 26.21 -17.18 -6.16
C GLY A 139 26.58 -16.94 -7.63
N ALA A 140 27.83 -17.26 -7.99
CA ALA A 140 28.44 -17.04 -9.32
C ALA A 140 27.92 -17.94 -10.47
N GLY A 141 26.69 -18.44 -10.42
CA GLY A 141 26.18 -19.39 -11.42
C GLY A 141 24.67 -19.44 -11.66
N ALA A 142 23.86 -18.77 -10.84
CA ALA A 142 22.40 -18.72 -11.07
C ALA A 142 22.06 -17.43 -11.81
N THR A 143 21.47 -17.54 -12.99
CA THR A 143 20.96 -16.35 -13.69
C THR A 143 19.90 -15.70 -12.79
N ALA A 144 19.78 -14.37 -12.78
CA ALA A 144 18.79 -13.65 -11.97
C ALA A 144 17.33 -14.14 -12.18
N GLY A 145 17.08 -14.89 -13.26
CA GLY A 145 15.80 -15.55 -13.52
C GLY A 145 15.58 -16.86 -12.75
N ASP A 146 16.62 -17.60 -12.38
CA ASP A 146 16.49 -18.87 -11.66
C ASP A 146 16.23 -18.66 -10.16
N THR A 147 16.96 -17.72 -9.55
CA THR A 147 16.71 -17.27 -8.17
C THR A 147 15.35 -16.59 -8.04
N ALA A 148 14.89 -15.87 -9.07
CA ALA A 148 13.57 -15.27 -9.09
C ALA A 148 12.44 -16.31 -9.14
N LYS A 149 12.59 -17.41 -9.88
CA LYS A 149 11.61 -18.52 -9.92
C LYS A 149 11.54 -19.27 -8.58
N GLU A 150 12.69 -19.52 -7.95
CA GLU A 150 12.74 -20.20 -6.64
C GLU A 150 12.23 -19.30 -5.50
N ALA A 151 12.55 -18.00 -5.54
CA ALA A 151 11.99 -17.01 -4.62
C ALA A 151 10.46 -16.95 -4.72
N ASP A 152 9.91 -16.92 -5.93
CA ASP A 152 8.46 -16.91 -6.17
C ASP A 152 7.79 -18.21 -5.72
N SER A 153 8.50 -19.34 -5.80
CA SER A 153 7.98 -20.64 -5.35
C SER A 153 7.95 -20.81 -3.83
N SER A 154 8.80 -20.07 -3.11
CA SER A 154 9.01 -20.20 -1.66
C SER A 154 8.33 -19.10 -0.85
N VAL A 155 8.18 -17.90 -1.42
CA VAL A 155 7.54 -16.76 -0.79
C VAL A 155 6.04 -16.85 -1.03
N GLY A 156 5.29 -17.35 -0.04
CA GLY A 156 3.82 -17.46 -0.07
C GLY A 156 3.06 -16.13 -0.08
N LEU A 157 3.64 -15.07 -0.64
CA LEU A 157 3.02 -13.76 -0.82
C LEU A 157 2.31 -13.73 -2.17
N ARG A 158 1.06 -13.25 -2.20
CA ARG A 158 0.12 -13.42 -3.32
C ARG A 158 0.63 -12.91 -4.67
N GLU A 159 1.50 -11.90 -4.69
CA GLU A 159 2.26 -11.49 -5.87
C GLU A 159 3.58 -10.77 -5.49
N THR A 160 4.70 -11.45 -5.65
CA THR A 160 6.05 -10.85 -5.52
C THR A 160 6.61 -10.63 -6.91
N ARG A 161 7.23 -9.48 -7.18
CA ARG A 161 7.86 -9.18 -8.48
C ARG A 161 9.33 -8.90 -8.27
N VAL A 162 10.20 -9.75 -8.81
CA VAL A 162 11.65 -9.51 -8.74
C VAL A 162 12.03 -8.53 -9.84
N VAL A 163 12.68 -7.43 -9.48
CA VAL A 163 13.21 -6.44 -10.42
C VAL A 163 14.69 -6.68 -10.68
N ARG A 164 15.19 -6.17 -11.82
CA ARG A 164 16.61 -6.23 -12.15
C ARG A 164 17.46 -5.45 -11.14
N ALA A 165 18.70 -5.88 -10.93
CA ALA A 165 19.66 -5.12 -10.15
C ALA A 165 19.88 -3.72 -10.75
N GLY A 166 19.97 -2.70 -9.89
CA GLY A 166 20.07 -1.29 -10.28
C GLY A 166 18.73 -0.60 -10.56
N THR A 167 17.59 -1.29 -10.43
CA THR A 167 16.27 -0.67 -10.65
C THR A 167 15.97 0.40 -9.62
N PHE A 168 16.34 0.19 -8.36
CA PHE A 168 16.13 1.20 -7.31
C PHE A 168 17.10 2.38 -7.42
N GLU A 169 18.27 2.21 -8.05
CA GLU A 169 19.17 3.31 -8.41
C GLU A 169 18.54 4.21 -9.47
N GLU A 170 17.95 3.64 -10.53
CA GLU A 170 17.19 4.39 -11.54
C GLU A 170 15.98 5.13 -10.91
N LEU A 171 15.32 4.49 -9.95
CA LEU A 171 14.21 5.10 -9.22
C LEU A 171 14.67 6.28 -8.36
N MET A 172 15.85 6.17 -7.73
CA MET A 172 16.50 7.26 -7.02
C MET A 172 16.84 8.43 -7.95
N ASP A 173 17.44 8.16 -9.12
CA ASP A 173 17.76 9.19 -10.11
C ASP A 173 16.50 9.93 -10.60
N CYS A 174 15.42 9.19 -10.82
CA CYS A 174 14.11 9.77 -11.16
C CYS A 174 13.60 10.69 -10.04
N ALA A 175 13.75 10.29 -8.76
CA ALA A 175 13.36 11.13 -7.63
C ALA A 175 14.23 12.39 -7.52
N ILE A 176 15.55 12.29 -7.75
CA ILE A 176 16.48 13.42 -7.73
C ILE A 176 16.14 14.41 -8.85
N SER A 177 15.85 13.93 -10.06
CA SER A 177 15.44 14.78 -11.18
C SER A 177 14.17 15.60 -10.90
N ARG A 178 13.33 15.12 -9.97
CA ARG A 178 12.09 15.77 -9.51
C ARG A 178 12.30 16.67 -8.29
N GLY A 179 13.54 16.85 -7.83
CA GLY A 179 13.91 17.75 -6.74
C GLY A 179 14.17 17.09 -5.38
N ALA A 180 14.29 15.76 -5.32
CA ALA A 180 14.72 15.10 -4.08
C ALA A 180 16.23 15.33 -3.82
N SER A 181 16.60 15.51 -2.55
CA SER A 181 18.01 15.61 -2.15
C SER A 181 18.68 14.24 -2.17
N ILE A 182 19.82 14.13 -2.86
CA ILE A 182 20.58 12.89 -3.00
C ILE A 182 21.00 12.27 -1.66
N ASN A 183 21.34 13.11 -0.66
CA ASN A 183 21.83 12.65 0.64
C ASN A 183 20.73 12.25 1.63
N GLN A 184 19.46 12.50 1.29
CA GLN A 184 18.30 12.21 2.17
C GLN A 184 17.36 11.18 1.56
N TYR A 185 17.65 10.72 0.35
CA TYR A 185 16.79 9.80 -0.34
C TYR A 185 16.76 8.43 0.37
N LYS A 186 15.55 7.95 0.62
CA LYS A 186 15.26 6.57 1.01
C LYS A 186 14.18 6.05 0.08
N ALA A 187 14.32 4.81 -0.37
CA ALA A 187 13.32 4.19 -1.22
C ALA A 187 11.95 4.20 -0.52
N PRO A 188 10.88 4.67 -1.18
CA PRO A 188 9.56 4.67 -0.59
C PRO A 188 9.08 3.23 -0.38
N ARG A 189 8.56 2.92 0.80
CA ARG A 189 8.03 1.59 1.12
C ARG A 189 6.72 1.26 0.40
N CYS A 190 5.96 2.28 0.00
CA CYS A 190 4.76 2.12 -0.81
C CYS A 190 4.74 3.18 -1.92
N VAL A 191 4.42 2.75 -3.14
CA VAL A 191 4.32 3.60 -4.32
C VAL A 191 2.88 3.64 -4.80
N THR A 192 2.36 4.85 -5.01
CA THR A 192 1.03 5.10 -5.58
C THR A 192 1.07 5.88 -6.89
N PHE A 193 2.24 6.38 -7.29
CA PHE A 193 2.40 7.26 -8.44
C PHE A 193 2.57 6.46 -9.74
N PRO A 194 1.68 6.60 -10.74
CA PRO A 194 1.64 5.70 -11.90
C PRO A 194 2.95 5.63 -12.72
N PRO A 195 3.66 6.74 -13.01
CA PRO A 195 4.91 6.67 -13.76
C PRO A 195 6.02 5.85 -13.08
N ILE A 196 6.06 5.83 -11.74
CA ILE A 196 7.05 5.02 -11.00
C ILE A 196 6.66 3.54 -11.07
N ILE A 197 5.35 3.24 -11.01
CA ILE A 197 4.83 1.88 -11.15
C ILE A 197 5.15 1.33 -12.55
N GLU A 198 4.96 2.13 -13.60
CA GLU A 198 5.31 1.73 -14.98
C GLU A 198 6.81 1.47 -15.14
N LEU A 199 7.65 2.28 -14.51
CA LEU A 199 9.11 2.06 -14.48
C LEU A 199 9.43 0.72 -13.80
N LEU A 200 8.86 0.46 -12.62
CA LEU A 200 9.05 -0.81 -11.91
C LEU A 200 8.57 -2.00 -12.76
N ASP A 201 7.36 -1.91 -13.34
CA ASP A 201 6.78 -2.94 -14.21
C ASP A 201 7.67 -3.24 -15.43
N SER A 202 8.32 -2.23 -16.03
CA SER A 202 9.23 -2.41 -17.17
C SER A 202 10.53 -3.13 -16.83
N ARG A 203 10.90 -3.14 -15.55
CA ARG A 203 12.14 -3.74 -15.03
C ARG A 203 11.91 -5.06 -14.31
N VAL A 204 10.67 -5.56 -14.27
CA VAL A 204 10.34 -6.87 -13.71
C VAL A 204 11.00 -7.98 -14.54
N CYS A 205 11.62 -8.92 -13.84
CA CYS A 205 12.17 -10.13 -14.45
C CYS A 205 11.01 -11.02 -14.95
N PRO A 206 11.04 -11.50 -16.20
CA PRO A 206 9.96 -12.28 -16.80
C PRO A 206 9.72 -13.66 -16.14
N ALA A 207 10.54 -14.04 -15.16
CA ALA A 207 10.47 -15.30 -14.44
C ALA A 207 9.40 -15.35 -13.32
N THR A 208 8.90 -14.20 -12.88
CA THR A 208 8.07 -14.03 -11.65
C THR A 208 6.60 -13.73 -11.95
N SER A 209 6.14 -13.86 -13.19
CA SER A 209 4.80 -13.41 -13.61
C SER A 209 3.69 -14.46 -13.47
N ALA A 210 3.86 -15.49 -12.63
CA ALA A 210 2.88 -16.58 -12.51
C ALA A 210 2.01 -16.41 -11.25
N PRO A 211 0.67 -16.24 -11.38
CA PRO A 211 -0.19 -16.12 -10.21
C PRO A 211 -0.36 -17.50 -9.54
N ARG A 212 0.06 -17.64 -8.27
CA ARG A 212 -0.41 -18.73 -7.41
C ARG A 212 -1.61 -18.25 -6.59
N CYS A 213 -2.78 -18.77 -6.93
CA CYS A 213 -3.99 -18.61 -6.15
C CYS A 213 -3.89 -19.43 -4.86
N GLY A 214 -3.44 -18.83 -3.76
CA GLY A 214 -3.57 -19.41 -2.43
C GLY A 214 -5.03 -19.37 -1.98
N THR A 215 -5.66 -20.52 -1.87
CA THR A 215 -6.94 -20.71 -1.17
C THR A 215 -6.75 -20.53 0.33
N GLU A 216 -7.17 -19.39 0.88
CA GLU A 216 -7.47 -19.30 2.31
C GLU A 216 -8.90 -19.79 2.54
N THR A 217 -9.02 -21.00 3.09
CA THR A 217 -10.28 -21.46 3.67
C THR A 217 -10.36 -20.91 5.10
N PRO A 218 -11.41 -20.17 5.50
CA PRO A 218 -11.54 -19.75 6.89
C PRO A 218 -11.77 -20.97 7.77
N ALA A 219 -10.84 -21.21 8.70
CA ALA A 219 -10.98 -22.22 9.74
C ALA A 219 -12.22 -21.90 10.58
N ARG A 220 -13.28 -22.70 10.41
CA ARG A 220 -14.47 -22.66 11.23
C ARG A 220 -14.08 -23.09 12.64
N ARG A 221 -13.99 -22.13 13.58
CA ARG A 221 -13.97 -22.44 15.02
C ARG A 221 -15.31 -23.08 15.37
N SER A 222 -15.32 -24.40 15.50
CA SER A 222 -16.41 -25.15 16.13
C SER A 222 -16.41 -24.82 17.63
N GLY A 223 -17.46 -24.15 18.08
CA GLY A 223 -17.99 -24.31 19.43
C GLY A 223 -19.09 -25.36 19.42
#